data_AF-A0A0S2MQY2-F1
#
_entry.id   AF-A0A0S2MQY2-F1
#
_cell.length_a   1.000
_cell.length_b   1.000
_cell.length_c   1.000
_cell.angle_alpha   90.00
_cell.angle_beta   90.00
_cell.angle_gamma   90.00
#
_symmetry.space_group_name_H-M   'P 1'
#
loop_
_entity.id
_entity.type
_entity.pdbx_description
1 polymer ?
#
loop_
_entity_poly.entity_id
_entity_poly.type
_entity_poly.pdbx_seq_one_letter_code
_entity_poly.pdbx_strand_id
1 'polypeptide(L)'
;MLTTLIFLNFLTSMIFISLSHPLSLGMTLLVQTLLISLMTGNFSLNFWFSYIIFLILVGGMLILFIYMTSVASNEKFSFSMNFILPAAVSSILLIWLLPQINSIINNMDINKFNSHEMINLSINKYINSSSMMIFMFMIMYLFIALIATVKITNLSQGPLRQSN
;
A
#
# COMPACT_ATOMS: atom_id res chain seq x y z
N MET A 1 -17.32 9.20 -6.38
CA MET A 1 -16.23 9.19 -5.39
C MET A 1 -15.36 7.95 -5.51
N LEU A 2 -15.94 6.73 -5.47
CA LEU A 2 -15.14 5.51 -5.68
C LEU A 2 -14.47 5.53 -7.07
N THR A 3 -15.22 5.80 -8.13
CA THR A 3 -14.67 5.86 -9.50
C THR A 3 -13.58 6.91 -9.70
N THR A 4 -13.70 8.07 -9.06
CA THR A 4 -12.65 9.10 -9.08
C THR A 4 -11.39 8.66 -8.35
N LEU A 5 -11.53 7.93 -7.24
CA LEU A 5 -10.39 7.30 -6.56
C LEU A 5 -9.76 6.19 -7.43
N ILE A 6 -10.55 5.44 -8.21
CA ILE A 6 -10.05 4.33 -9.06
C ILE A 6 -9.16 4.96 -10.13
N PHE A 7 -9.67 6.03 -10.73
CA PHE A 7 -8.97 6.82 -11.72
C PHE A 7 -7.63 7.35 -11.20
N LEU A 8 -7.62 7.98 -10.02
CA LEU A 8 -6.40 8.50 -9.41
C LEU A 8 -5.39 7.39 -9.11
N ASN A 9 -5.84 6.24 -8.58
CA ASN A 9 -4.93 5.14 -8.24
C ASN A 9 -4.25 4.58 -9.50
N PHE A 10 -5.03 4.38 -10.58
CA PHE A 10 -4.48 3.90 -11.84
C PHE A 10 -3.47 4.87 -12.44
N LEU A 11 -3.74 6.18 -12.40
CA LEU A 11 -2.77 7.20 -12.82
C LEU A 11 -1.47 7.11 -12.02
N THR A 12 -1.56 7.01 -10.68
CA THR A 12 -0.36 6.89 -9.83
C THR A 12 0.45 5.64 -10.11
N SER A 13 -0.21 4.51 -10.44
CA SER A 13 0.48 3.27 -10.80
C SER A 13 1.25 3.35 -12.11
N MET A 14 0.71 4.08 -13.10
CA MET A 14 1.40 4.28 -14.39
C MET A 14 2.58 5.23 -14.26
N ILE A 15 2.46 6.26 -13.41
CA ILE A 15 3.59 7.14 -13.06
C ILE A 15 4.68 6.32 -12.36
N PHE A 16 4.31 5.44 -11.42
CA PHE A 16 5.27 4.63 -10.67
C PHE A 16 6.22 3.82 -11.57
N ILE A 17 5.70 3.19 -12.62
CA ILE A 17 6.49 2.39 -13.57
C ILE A 17 7.56 3.25 -14.29
N SER A 18 7.29 4.54 -14.49
CA SER A 18 8.16 5.44 -15.26
C SER A 18 9.22 6.16 -14.42
N LEU A 19 9.17 6.05 -13.09
CA LEU A 19 10.09 6.74 -12.19
C LEU A 19 11.35 5.91 -11.91
N SER A 20 12.50 6.57 -11.91
CA SER A 20 13.80 5.95 -11.63
C SER A 20 14.35 6.31 -10.26
N HIS A 21 14.13 7.54 -9.78
CA HIS A 21 14.76 8.01 -8.56
C HIS A 21 14.09 7.40 -7.31
N PRO A 22 14.84 6.82 -6.36
CA PRO A 22 14.28 6.12 -5.19
C PRO A 22 13.39 7.00 -4.32
N LEU A 23 13.73 8.28 -4.15
CA LEU A 23 12.87 9.27 -3.48
C LEU A 23 11.50 9.44 -4.17
N SER A 24 11.49 9.52 -5.50
CA SER A 24 10.25 9.69 -6.27
C SER A 24 9.39 8.43 -6.25
N LEU A 25 10.02 7.25 -6.28
CA LEU A 25 9.36 5.96 -6.09
C LEU A 25 8.72 5.88 -4.69
N GLY A 26 9.44 6.31 -3.65
CA GLY A 26 8.91 6.36 -2.28
C GLY A 26 7.71 7.29 -2.16
N MET A 27 7.79 8.49 -2.73
CA MET A 27 6.70 9.46 -2.66
C MET A 27 5.45 9.00 -3.42
N THR A 28 5.63 8.42 -4.62
CA THR A 28 4.49 7.92 -5.42
C THR A 28 3.80 6.74 -4.77
N LEU A 29 4.55 5.82 -4.16
CA LEU A 29 3.97 4.73 -3.36
C LEU A 29 3.21 5.27 -2.14
N LEU A 30 3.68 6.32 -1.47
CA LEU A 30 2.96 6.92 -0.34
C LEU A 30 1.59 7.49 -0.78
N VAL A 31 1.54 8.16 -1.93
CA VAL A 31 0.26 8.63 -2.51
C VAL A 31 -0.62 7.44 -2.91
N GLN A 32 -0.05 6.39 -3.50
CA GLN A 32 -0.81 5.21 -3.91
C GLN A 32 -1.42 4.47 -2.71
N THR A 33 -0.68 4.32 -1.62
CA THR A 33 -1.14 3.67 -0.39
C THR A 33 -2.26 4.45 0.30
N LEU A 34 -2.18 5.79 0.29
CA LEU A 34 -3.29 6.66 0.69
C LEU A 34 -4.54 6.39 -0.14
N LEU A 35 -4.43 6.36 -1.47
CA LEU A 35 -5.57 6.09 -2.36
C LEU A 35 -6.18 4.71 -2.10
N ILE A 36 -5.36 3.67 -1.90
CA ILE A 36 -5.82 2.30 -1.59
C ILE A 36 -6.54 2.26 -0.23
N SER A 37 -6.04 2.97 0.78
CA SER A 37 -6.69 3.01 2.10
C SER A 37 -8.08 3.65 2.02
N LEU A 38 -8.25 4.72 1.25
CA LEU A 38 -9.57 5.36 1.04
C LEU A 38 -10.54 4.45 0.27
N MET A 39 -10.02 3.67 -0.68
CA MET A 39 -10.82 2.69 -1.43
C MET A 39 -11.31 1.54 -0.57
N THR A 40 -10.42 0.95 0.20
CA THR A 40 -10.77 -0.14 1.13
C THR A 40 -11.74 0.34 2.20
N GLY A 41 -11.66 1.61 2.62
CA GLY A 41 -12.65 2.24 3.48
C GLY A 41 -14.05 2.26 2.86
N ASN A 42 -14.17 2.63 1.58
CA ASN A 42 -15.47 2.64 0.88
C ASN A 42 -16.07 1.25 0.64
N PHE A 43 -15.23 0.20 0.51
CA PHE A 43 -15.71 -1.17 0.32
C PHE A 43 -16.04 -1.89 1.62
N SER A 44 -15.50 -1.44 2.75
CA SER A 44 -15.66 -2.12 4.03
C SER A 44 -16.81 -1.54 4.85
N LEU A 45 -17.40 -2.37 5.71
CA LEU A 45 -18.48 -1.95 6.62
C LEU A 45 -17.98 -0.96 7.70
N ASN A 46 -16.68 -0.97 8.00
CA ASN A 46 -16.04 -0.07 8.96
C ASN A 46 -14.60 0.22 8.52
N PHE A 47 -14.13 1.45 8.76
CA PHE A 47 -12.81 1.97 8.39
C PHE A 47 -11.62 1.33 9.14
N TRP A 48 -11.87 0.39 10.04
CA TRP A 48 -10.81 -0.21 10.86
C TRP A 48 -9.73 -0.92 10.02
N PHE A 49 -10.14 -1.66 8.99
CA PHE A 49 -9.20 -2.30 8.07
C PHE A 49 -8.43 -1.29 7.21
N SER A 50 -9.09 -0.25 6.69
CA SER A 50 -8.41 0.80 5.94
C SER A 50 -7.37 1.55 6.78
N TYR A 51 -7.65 1.74 8.07
CA TYR A 51 -6.71 2.38 9.00
C TYR A 51 -5.48 1.49 9.27
N ILE A 52 -5.68 0.20 9.51
CA ILE A 52 -4.58 -0.76 9.70
C ILE A 52 -3.68 -0.81 8.46
N ILE A 53 -4.28 -0.87 7.26
CA ILE A 53 -3.56 -0.86 5.97
C ILE A 53 -2.74 0.42 5.85
N PHE A 54 -3.33 1.58 6.16
CA PHE A 54 -2.64 2.86 6.09
C PHE A 54 -1.43 2.92 7.02
N LEU A 55 -1.60 2.56 8.30
CA LEU A 55 -0.52 2.61 9.28
C LEU A 55 0.66 1.70 8.94
N ILE A 56 0.37 0.44 8.58
CA ILE A 56 1.44 -0.54 8.32
C ILE A 56 2.22 -0.15 7.08
N LEU A 57 1.53 0.27 6.00
CA LEU A 57 2.20 0.65 4.76
C LEU A 57 3.02 1.93 4.94
N VAL A 58 2.45 3.00 5.51
CA VAL A 58 3.20 4.26 5.72
C VAL A 58 4.38 4.03 6.67
N GLY A 59 4.21 3.26 7.74
CA GLY A 59 5.29 2.92 8.67
C GLY A 59 6.46 2.21 7.98
N GLY A 60 6.18 1.18 7.17
CA GLY A 60 7.21 0.46 6.42
C GLY A 60 7.91 1.33 5.37
N MET A 61 7.15 2.22 4.72
CA MET A 61 7.69 3.14 3.72
C MET A 61 8.65 4.19 4.29
N LEU A 62 8.37 4.70 5.50
CA LEU A 62 9.27 5.65 6.17
C LEU A 62 10.63 5.02 6.53
N ILE A 63 10.64 3.75 6.93
CA ILE A 63 11.88 3.01 7.21
C ILE A 63 12.71 2.85 5.93
N LEU A 64 12.06 2.46 4.82
CA LEU A 64 12.71 2.38 3.51
C LEU A 64 13.27 3.73 3.05
N PHE A 65 12.54 4.82 3.30
CA PHE A 65 12.99 6.17 2.96
C PHE A 65 14.28 6.54 3.68
N ILE A 66 14.33 6.32 5.01
CA ILE A 66 15.54 6.58 5.81
C ILE A 66 16.71 5.75 5.29
N TYR A 67 16.48 4.46 5.04
CA TYR A 67 17.52 3.56 4.52
C TYR A 67 18.09 4.06 3.18
N MET A 68 17.24 4.39 2.21
CA MET A 68 17.70 4.86 0.90
C MET A 68 18.46 6.19 0.98
N THR A 69 18.04 7.12 1.83
CA THR A 69 18.80 8.37 2.06
C THR A 69 20.14 8.17 2.76
N SER A 70 20.29 7.08 3.53
CA SER A 70 21.55 6.75 4.20
C SER A 70 22.55 6.00 3.32
N VAL A 71 22.06 5.29 2.29
CA VAL A 71 22.87 4.44 1.41
C VAL A 71 23.26 5.14 0.11
N ALA A 72 22.39 5.99 -0.44
CA ALA A 72 22.67 6.71 -1.68
C ALA A 72 23.26 8.10 -1.38
N SER A 73 24.31 8.50 -2.10
CA SER A 73 24.70 9.90 -2.18
C SER A 73 23.54 10.72 -2.73
N ASN A 74 23.33 11.95 -2.23
CA ASN A 74 22.30 12.87 -2.72
C ASN A 74 22.55 13.26 -4.19
N GLU A 75 22.26 12.35 -5.11
CA GLU A 75 22.29 12.62 -6.54
C GLU A 75 21.27 13.70 -6.85
N LYS A 76 21.64 14.63 -7.73
CA LYS A 76 20.76 15.73 -8.12
C LYS A 76 19.53 15.14 -8.81
N PHE A 77 18.36 15.48 -8.29
CA PHE A 77 17.10 15.03 -8.84
C PHE A 77 16.95 15.48 -10.31
N SER A 78 16.96 14.54 -11.26
CA SER A 78 16.67 14.79 -12.66
C SER A 78 15.24 14.34 -12.99
N PHE A 79 14.32 15.30 -13.09
CA PHE A 79 12.96 15.03 -13.58
C PHE A 79 13.02 14.72 -15.08
N SER A 80 12.71 13.48 -15.47
CA SER A 80 12.42 13.16 -16.87
C SER A 80 10.91 13.28 -17.11
N MET A 81 10.53 13.88 -18.24
CA MET A 81 9.12 14.01 -18.64
C MET A 81 8.52 12.68 -19.16
N ASN A 82 9.26 11.58 -19.08
CA ASN A 82 8.91 10.29 -19.67
C ASN A 82 7.63 9.68 -19.07
N PHE A 83 7.17 10.17 -17.92
CA PHE A 83 5.91 9.76 -17.29
C PHE A 83 4.66 10.29 -18.00
N ILE A 84 4.78 11.34 -18.83
CA ILE A 84 3.61 11.99 -19.46
C ILE A 84 2.92 11.06 -20.47
N LEU A 85 3.69 10.33 -21.28
CA LEU A 85 3.14 9.43 -22.29
C LEU A 85 2.32 8.28 -21.67
N PRO A 86 2.85 7.52 -20.68
CA PRO A 86 2.08 6.51 -19.95
C PRO A 86 0.84 7.10 -19.26
N ALA A 87 0.96 8.29 -18.65
CA ALA A 87 -0.15 8.96 -17.97
C ALA A 87 -1.27 9.39 -18.94
N ALA A 88 -0.90 9.88 -20.13
CA ALA A 88 -1.86 10.29 -21.15
C ALA A 88 -2.63 9.08 -21.71
N VAL A 89 -1.93 8.00 -22.08
CA VAL A 89 -2.55 6.78 -22.61
C VAL A 89 -3.51 6.16 -21.58
N SER A 90 -3.08 6.08 -20.33
CA SER A 90 -3.92 5.55 -19.25
C SER A 90 -5.17 6.39 -19.01
N SER A 91 -5.07 7.71 -19.07
CA SER A 91 -6.23 8.60 -18.92
C SER A 91 -7.29 8.37 -20.02
N ILE A 92 -6.86 8.14 -21.27
CA ILE A 92 -7.74 7.91 -22.41
C ILE A 92 -8.47 6.56 -22.27
N LEU A 93 -7.73 5.51 -21.94
CA LEU A 93 -8.30 4.17 -21.72
C LEU A 93 -9.35 4.19 -20.60
N LEU A 94 -9.09 4.93 -19.53
CA LEU A 94 -10.01 5.03 -18.41
C LEU A 94 -11.29 5.80 -18.77
N ILE A 95 -11.20 6.89 -19.53
CA ILE A 95 -12.38 7.65 -19.95
C ILE A 95 -13.36 6.76 -20.71
N TRP A 96 -12.85 5.85 -21.54
CA TRP A 96 -13.66 4.87 -22.25
C TRP A 96 -14.31 3.83 -21.33
N LEU A 97 -13.65 3.46 -20.23
CA LEU A 97 -14.14 2.44 -19.29
C LEU A 97 -15.07 2.99 -18.19
N LEU A 98 -15.05 4.30 -17.93
CA LEU A 98 -15.87 4.96 -16.90
C LEU A 98 -17.36 4.58 -16.93
N PRO A 99 -18.06 4.51 -18.08
CA PRO A 99 -19.48 4.19 -18.12
C PRO A 99 -19.77 2.76 -17.64
N GLN A 100 -18.90 1.81 -18.02
CA GLN A 100 -19.01 0.40 -17.61
C GLN A 100 -18.71 0.23 -16.12
N ILE A 101 -17.71 0.96 -15.60
CA ILE A 101 -17.37 0.89 -14.18
C ILE A 101 -18.54 1.42 -13.33
N ASN A 102 -19.16 2.53 -13.72
CA ASN A 102 -20.31 3.08 -13.01
C ASN A 102 -21.51 2.13 -13.03
N SER A 103 -21.78 1.45 -14.14
CA SER A 103 -22.90 0.49 -14.20
C SER A 103 -22.65 -0.72 -13.31
N ILE A 104 -21.42 -1.24 -13.25
CA ILE A 104 -21.04 -2.35 -12.37
C ILE A 104 -21.21 -1.95 -10.90
N ILE A 105 -20.74 -0.76 -10.51
CA ILE A 105 -20.83 -0.29 -9.11
C ILE A 105 -22.29 -0.07 -8.69
N ASN A 106 -23.12 0.51 -9.57
CA ASN A 106 -24.53 0.73 -9.25
C ASN A 106 -25.34 -0.57 -9.18
N ASN A 107 -24.91 -1.63 -9.89
CA ASN A 107 -25.52 -2.96 -9.81
C ASN A 107 -25.00 -3.81 -8.64
N MET A 108 -24.01 -3.33 -7.88
CA MET A 108 -23.69 -3.94 -6.61
C MET A 108 -24.78 -3.56 -5.62
N ASP A 109 -25.88 -4.31 -5.65
CA ASP A 109 -26.88 -4.31 -4.60
C ASP A 109 -26.19 -4.72 -3.30
N ILE A 110 -25.67 -3.73 -2.59
CA ILE A 110 -25.27 -3.87 -1.20
C ILE A 110 -26.59 -4.02 -0.46
N ASN A 111 -27.07 -5.25 -0.39
CA ASN A 111 -28.05 -5.65 0.60
C ASN A 111 -27.54 -5.08 1.92
N LYS A 112 -28.34 -4.18 2.51
CA LYS A 112 -28.10 -3.60 3.83
C LYS A 112 -28.21 -4.73 4.86
N PHE A 113 -27.23 -5.61 4.87
CA PHE A 113 -27.04 -6.60 5.92
C PHE A 113 -26.78 -5.82 7.21
N ASN A 114 -27.35 -6.32 8.32
CA ASN A 114 -27.21 -5.71 9.63
C ASN A 114 -25.73 -5.43 9.93
N SER A 115 -25.36 -4.15 9.82
CA SER A 115 -23.97 -3.70 9.84
C SER A 115 -23.30 -4.00 11.17
N HIS A 116 -24.05 -3.91 12.28
CA HIS A 116 -23.49 -4.06 13.62
C HIS A 116 -23.03 -5.48 13.96
N GLU A 117 -23.79 -6.53 13.62
CA GLU A 117 -23.37 -7.91 13.88
C GLU A 117 -22.20 -8.33 12.98
N MET A 118 -22.21 -7.91 11.71
CA MET A 118 -21.13 -8.19 10.77
C MET A 118 -19.81 -7.50 11.13
N ILE A 119 -19.86 -6.29 11.69
CA ILE A 119 -18.65 -5.59 12.18
C ILE A 119 -17.98 -6.39 13.30
N ASN A 120 -18.74 -6.83 14.30
CA ASN A 120 -18.21 -7.62 15.42
C ASN A 120 -17.67 -8.97 14.96
N LEU A 121 -18.37 -9.63 14.02
CA LEU A 121 -17.90 -10.88 13.41
C LEU A 121 -16.61 -10.69 12.61
N SER A 122 -16.44 -9.56 11.90
CA SER A 122 -15.23 -9.30 11.11
C SER A 122 -13.98 -9.11 11.96
N ILE A 123 -14.09 -8.47 13.13
CA ILE A 123 -12.96 -8.23 14.05
C ILE A 123 -12.56 -9.51 14.76
N ASN A 124 -13.54 -10.28 15.26
CA ASN A 124 -13.28 -11.50 16.03
C ASN A 124 -13.04 -12.74 15.16
N LYS A 125 -13.08 -12.62 13.83
CA LYS A 125 -12.95 -13.76 12.91
C LYS A 125 -11.69 -14.58 13.13
N TYR A 126 -10.56 -13.96 13.50
CA TYR A 126 -9.27 -14.63 13.69
C TYR A 126 -9.05 -15.19 15.10
N ILE A 127 -9.89 -14.78 16.06
CA ILE A 127 -9.86 -15.27 17.45
C ILE A 127 -10.81 -16.49 17.61
N ASN A 128 -11.62 -16.79 16.57
CA ASN A 128 -12.52 -17.93 16.60
C ASN A 128 -11.76 -19.28 16.49
N SER A 129 -12.36 -20.34 17.02
CA SER A 129 -11.74 -21.67 17.14
C SER A 129 -11.26 -22.25 15.81
N SER A 130 -11.92 -21.94 14.69
CA SER A 130 -11.55 -22.45 13.36
C SER A 130 -10.33 -21.75 12.73
N SER A 131 -10.09 -20.49 13.06
CA SER A 131 -9.02 -19.67 12.48
C SER A 131 -7.83 -19.47 13.43
N MET A 132 -7.96 -19.91 14.70
CA MET A 132 -6.91 -19.79 15.71
C MET A 132 -5.58 -20.42 15.27
N MET A 133 -5.62 -21.49 14.46
CA MET A 133 -4.40 -22.08 13.88
C MET A 133 -3.62 -21.11 13.00
N ILE A 134 -4.33 -20.30 12.19
CA ILE A 134 -3.71 -19.28 11.34
C ILE A 134 -3.11 -18.18 12.22
N PHE A 135 -3.82 -17.78 13.28
CA PHE A 135 -3.31 -16.78 14.23
C PHE A 135 -2.03 -17.24 14.93
N MET A 136 -1.99 -18.49 15.40
CA MET A 136 -0.78 -19.07 16.00
C MET A 136 0.38 -19.17 15.01
N PHE A 137 0.10 -19.53 13.76
CA PHE A 137 1.12 -19.55 12.70
C PHE A 137 1.72 -18.17 12.47
N MET A 138 0.91 -17.11 12.41
CA MET A 138 1.39 -15.73 12.21
C MET A 138 2.30 -15.26 13.35
N ILE A 139 1.99 -15.59 14.60
CA ILE A 139 2.86 -15.27 15.75
C ILE A 139 4.21 -15.96 15.61
N MET A 140 4.23 -17.25 15.30
CA MET A 140 5.46 -18.01 15.11
C MET A 140 6.28 -17.49 13.93
N TYR A 141 5.62 -17.11 12.83
CA TYR A 141 6.27 -16.51 11.66
C TYR A 141 6.98 -15.20 12.01
N LEU A 142 6.28 -14.26 12.66
CA LEU A 142 6.87 -12.97 13.06
C LEU A 142 8.02 -13.15 14.07
N PHE A 143 7.91 -14.12 14.98
CA PHE A 143 8.98 -14.42 15.93
C PHE A 143 10.24 -14.96 15.23
N ILE A 144 10.09 -15.89 14.28
CA ILE A 144 11.20 -16.40 13.47
C ILE A 144 11.82 -15.27 12.64
N ALA A 145 11.01 -14.39 12.03
CA ALA A 145 11.49 -13.24 11.28
C ALA A 145 12.33 -12.29 12.14
N LEU A 146 11.94 -12.05 13.40
CA LEU A 146 12.74 -11.27 14.34
C LEU A 146 14.10 -11.93 14.64
N ILE A 147 14.12 -13.24 14.90
CA ILE A 147 15.39 -13.96 15.13
C ILE A 147 16.28 -13.89 13.88
N ALA A 148 15.69 -14.08 12.69
CA ALA A 148 16.42 -14.01 11.43
C ALA A 148 17.01 -12.62 11.17
N THR A 149 16.23 -11.56 11.37
CA THR A 149 16.71 -10.17 11.19
C THR A 149 17.87 -9.85 12.12
N VAL A 150 17.81 -10.21 13.42
CA VAL A 150 18.92 -10.02 14.36
C VAL A 150 20.18 -10.79 13.93
N LYS A 151 20.04 -12.02 13.44
CA LYS A 151 21.18 -12.81 12.94
C LYS A 151 21.82 -12.20 11.68
N ILE A 152 21.01 -11.65 10.77
CA ILE A 152 21.50 -11.00 9.54
C ILE A 152 22.22 -9.69 9.88
N THR A 153 21.72 -8.90 10.84
CA THR A 153 22.34 -7.62 11.23
C THR A 153 23.60 -7.78 12.06
N ASN A 154 23.84 -8.93 12.70
CA ASN A 154 25.02 -9.18 13.54
C ASN A 154 26.30 -9.48 12.73
N LEU A 155 26.40 -9.02 11.49
CA LEU A 155 27.64 -9.10 10.70
C LEU A 155 28.63 -8.05 11.23
N SER A 156 29.74 -8.53 11.81
CA SER A 156 30.83 -7.73 12.36
C SER A 156 31.73 -7.16 11.25
N GLN A 157 31.20 -6.30 10.38
CA GLN A 157 32.02 -5.47 9.50
C GLN A 157 31.73 -4.02 9.82
N GLY A 158 32.80 -3.22 9.90
CA GLY A 158 32.83 -1.88 10.47
C GLY A 158 31.79 -0.91 9.90
N PRO A 159 31.70 0.31 10.45
CA PRO A 159 30.61 1.24 10.17
C PRO A 159 30.39 1.42 8.65
N LEU A 160 29.13 1.31 8.22
CA LEU A 160 28.66 1.55 6.84
C LEU A 160 28.98 2.97 6.31
N ARG A 161 29.53 3.84 7.16
CA ARG A 161 29.90 5.22 6.84
C ARG A 161 31.42 5.33 6.92
N GLN A 162 32.05 5.78 5.82
CA GLN A 162 33.43 6.25 5.87
C GLN A 162 33.51 7.36 6.92
N SER A 163 34.30 7.13 7.96
CA SER A 163 34.73 8.17 8.87
C SER A 163 35.60 9.14 8.08
N ASN A 164 35.10 10.35 7.85
CA ASN A 164 35.94 11.48 7.47
C ASN A 164 36.83 11.88 8.65
#